data_AF-A0A9D2PW96-F1
#
_entry.id   AF-A0A9D2PW96-F1
#
_cell.length_a   1.000
_cell.length_b   1.000
_cell.length_c   1.000
_cell.angle_alpha   90.00
_cell.angle_beta   90.00
_cell.angle_gamma   90.00
#
_symmetry.space_group_name_H-M   'P 1'
#
loop_
_entity.id
_entity.type
_entity.pdbx_description
1 polymer ?
#
loop_
_entity_poly.entity_id
_entity_poly.type
_entity_poly.pdbx_seq_one_letter_code
_entity_poly.pdbx_strand_id
1 'polypeptide(L)'
;MRISERIFDLLQKEGMSQKEFSQKTGISQSTISDWKHKRLNPSSDRILPICEVLKVTPDQLLSGTESRGSGQTDYIAVNRDTEEYMLIQQYRELSKEDQIRLKGYLDALKKNMEKESMDS
;
A
#
# COMPACT_ATOMS: atom_id res chain seq x y z
N MET A 1 18.43 -6.44 -2.08
CA MET A 1 18.09 -5.51 -3.16
C MET A 1 17.85 -4.12 -2.58
N ARG A 2 18.59 -3.10 -3.03
CA ARG A 2 18.42 -1.69 -2.67
C ARG A 2 17.15 -1.13 -3.31
N ILE A 3 16.69 0.03 -2.83
CA ILE A 3 15.52 0.72 -3.41
C ILE A 3 15.83 1.13 -4.85
N SER A 4 17.03 1.64 -5.11
CA SER A 4 17.44 2.02 -6.46
C SER A 4 17.45 0.84 -7.44
N GLU A 5 17.99 -0.32 -7.04
CA GLU A 5 17.95 -1.55 -7.84
C GLU A 5 16.51 -1.94 -8.20
N ARG A 6 15.61 -1.90 -7.21
CA ARG A 6 14.18 -2.19 -7.40
C ARG A 6 13.49 -1.24 -8.38
N ILE A 7 13.83 0.05 -8.34
CA ILE A 7 13.30 1.04 -9.28
C ILE A 7 13.67 0.64 -10.70
N PHE A 8 14.92 0.23 -10.94
CA PHE A 8 15.34 -0.20 -12.27
C PHE A 8 14.68 -1.50 -12.71
N ASP A 9 14.47 -2.44 -11.80
CA ASP A 9 13.73 -3.68 -12.11
C ASP A 9 12.28 -3.37 -12.49
N LEU A 10 11.61 -2.48 -11.75
CA LEU A 10 10.25 -2.03 -12.07
C LEU A 10 10.19 -1.28 -13.41
N LEU A 11 11.16 -0.42 -13.70
CA LEU A 11 11.26 0.25 -15.00
C LEU A 11 11.39 -0.76 -16.14
N GLN A 12 12.20 -1.80 -15.95
CA GLN A 12 12.35 -2.86 -16.94
C GLN A 12 11.05 -3.66 -17.11
N LYS A 13 10.35 -3.99 -16.02
CA LYS A 13 9.05 -4.70 -16.05
C LYS A 13 7.98 -3.88 -16.77
N GLU A 14 7.93 -2.57 -16.55
CA GLU A 14 6.99 -1.64 -17.21
C GLU A 14 7.43 -1.23 -18.62
N GLY A 15 8.61 -1.66 -19.09
CA GLY A 15 9.16 -1.25 -20.39
C GLY A 15 9.47 0.26 -20.48
N MET A 16 9.65 0.93 -19.35
CA MET A 16 9.81 2.38 -19.25
C MET A 16 11.28 2.79 -19.32
N SER A 17 11.60 3.73 -20.21
CA SER A 17 12.96 4.27 -20.31
C SER A 17 13.28 5.23 -19.15
N GLN A 18 14.56 5.38 -18.80
CA GLN A 18 14.97 6.38 -17.79
C GLN A 18 14.59 7.82 -18.18
N LYS A 19 14.57 8.12 -19.49
CA LYS A 19 14.16 9.42 -20.00
C LYS A 19 12.68 9.68 -19.72
N GLU A 20 11.85 8.70 -20.03
CA GLU A 20 10.42 8.78 -19.77
C GLU A 20 10.13 8.87 -18.26
N PHE A 21 10.80 8.03 -17.47
CA PHE A 21 10.69 8.05 -16.02
C PHE A 21 11.09 9.40 -15.41
N SER A 22 12.18 10.00 -15.91
CA SER A 22 12.62 11.34 -15.53
C SER A 22 11.56 12.40 -15.82
N GLN A 23 10.94 12.35 -17.00
CA GLN A 23 9.89 13.28 -17.39
C GLN A 23 8.63 13.14 -16.53
N LYS A 24 8.23 11.89 -16.23
CA LYS A 24 7.03 11.60 -15.43
C LYS A 24 7.19 11.93 -13.95
N THR A 25 8.37 11.68 -13.38
CA THR A 25 8.65 11.94 -11.96
C THR A 25 9.15 13.36 -11.68
N GLY A 26 9.58 14.09 -12.70
CA GLY A 26 10.28 15.37 -12.56
C GLY A 26 11.71 15.25 -12.02
N ILE A 27 12.22 14.04 -11.81
CA ILE A 27 13.56 13.78 -11.29
C ILE A 27 14.54 13.80 -12.46
N SER A 28 15.64 14.55 -12.35
CA SER A 28 16.62 14.66 -13.44
C SER A 28 17.25 13.30 -13.79
N GLN A 29 17.52 13.07 -15.09
CA GLN A 29 18.20 11.85 -15.55
C GLN A 29 19.58 11.65 -14.92
N SER A 30 20.31 12.75 -14.63
CA SER A 30 21.59 12.68 -13.93
C SER A 30 21.44 12.08 -12.53
N THR A 31 20.39 12.50 -11.80
CA THR A 31 20.06 11.97 -10.48
C THR A 31 19.69 10.48 -10.55
N ILE A 32 18.87 10.08 -11.53
CA ILE A 32 18.50 8.68 -11.73
C ILE A 32 19.75 7.85 -12.07
N SER A 33 20.62 8.36 -12.92
CA SER A 33 21.89 7.70 -13.29
C SER A 33 22.81 7.52 -12.08
N ASP A 34 22.89 8.53 -11.21
CA ASP A 34 23.66 8.48 -9.97
C ASP A 34 23.19 7.36 -9.03
N TRP A 35 21.89 7.06 -8.97
CA TRP A 35 21.39 5.94 -8.17
C TRP A 35 21.97 4.60 -8.62
N LYS A 36 22.16 4.42 -9.93
CA LYS A 36 22.77 3.20 -10.50
C LYS A 36 24.28 3.16 -10.29
N HIS A 37 24.98 4.23 -10.66
CA HIS A 37 26.45 4.25 -10.71
C HIS A 37 27.08 4.45 -9.34
N LYS A 38 26.53 5.35 -8.52
CA LYS A 38 27.03 5.66 -7.17
C LYS A 38 26.36 4.79 -6.11
N ARG A 39 25.48 3.87 -6.52
CA ARG A 39 24.70 2.98 -5.66
C ARG A 39 23.91 3.74 -4.57
N LEU A 40 23.43 4.93 -4.91
CA LEU A 40 22.63 5.77 -4.01
C LEU A 40 21.16 5.33 -4.03
N ASN A 41 20.43 5.68 -2.98
CA ASN A 41 18.97 5.57 -2.94
C ASN A 41 18.33 6.94 -3.21
N PRO A 42 17.10 6.97 -3.74
CA PRO A 42 16.30 8.19 -3.75
C PRO A 42 16.12 8.72 -2.32
N SER A 43 16.11 10.04 -2.18
CA SER A 43 15.68 10.71 -0.96
C SER A 43 14.17 10.54 -0.74
N SER A 44 13.71 10.72 0.50
CA SER A 44 12.33 10.44 0.91
C SER A 44 11.28 11.23 0.15
N ASP A 45 11.57 12.49 -0.19
CA ASP A 45 10.73 13.39 -0.99
C ASP A 45 10.42 12.85 -2.40
N ARG A 46 11.25 11.92 -2.90
CA ARG A 46 11.11 11.34 -4.23
C ARG A 46 10.30 10.05 -4.23
N ILE A 47 10.02 9.47 -3.07
CA ILE A 47 9.37 8.15 -2.97
C ILE A 47 7.96 8.18 -3.53
N LEU A 48 7.12 9.15 -3.14
CA LEU A 48 5.74 9.24 -3.62
C LEU A 48 5.65 9.45 -5.15
N PRO A 49 6.38 10.41 -5.76
CA PRO A 49 6.40 10.56 -7.22
C PRO A 49 6.83 9.28 -7.96
N ILE A 50 7.82 8.56 -7.41
CA ILE A 50 8.28 7.28 -7.99
C ILE A 50 7.16 6.23 -7.91
N CYS A 51 6.51 6.10 -6.76
CA CYS A 51 5.40 5.18 -6.52
C CYS A 51 4.22 5.44 -7.46
N GLU A 52 3.84 6.70 -7.67
CA GLU A 52 2.76 7.09 -8.58
C GLU A 52 3.06 6.67 -10.03
N VAL A 53 4.28 6.93 -10.50
CA VAL A 53 4.68 6.62 -11.88
C VAL A 53 4.82 5.12 -12.11
N LEU A 54 5.34 4.38 -11.13
CA LEU A 54 5.54 2.93 -11.20
C LEU A 54 4.30 2.13 -10.75
N LYS A 55 3.22 2.80 -10.34
CA LYS A 55 1.98 2.19 -9.85
C LYS A 55 2.19 1.18 -8.72
N VAL A 56 3.10 1.50 -7.80
CA VAL A 56 3.38 0.68 -6.61
C VAL A 56 3.15 1.50 -5.35
N THR A 57 2.86 0.82 -4.25
CA THR A 57 2.80 1.48 -2.94
C THR A 57 4.21 1.77 -2.39
N PRO A 58 4.36 2.77 -1.49
CA PRO A 58 5.62 2.98 -0.80
C PRO A 58 6.12 1.75 -0.05
N ASP A 59 5.21 0.96 0.53
CA ASP A 59 5.58 -0.29 1.20
C ASP A 59 6.23 -1.26 0.22
N GLN A 60 5.59 -1.53 -0.92
CA GLN A 60 6.16 -2.41 -1.96
C GLN A 60 7.51 -1.92 -2.46
N LEU A 61 7.67 -0.59 -2.63
CA LEU A 61 8.92 0.01 -3.08
C LEU A 61 10.02 -0.06 -2.00
N LEU A 62 9.70 0.07 -0.72
CA LEU A 62 10.68 0.18 0.36
C LEU A 62 11.02 -1.18 1.00
N SER A 63 10.03 -2.04 1.23
CA SER A 63 10.15 -3.30 1.97
C SER A 63 10.93 -4.36 1.20
N GLY A 64 10.87 -4.31 -0.14
CA GLY A 64 11.67 -5.18 -0.99
C GLY A 64 11.32 -6.65 -1.01
N THR A 65 10.15 -6.97 -0.50
CA THR A 65 9.56 -8.28 -0.69
C THR A 65 8.70 -8.22 -1.96
N GLU A 66 9.13 -8.92 -3.02
CA GLU A 66 8.25 -9.27 -4.14
C GLU A 66 7.11 -10.07 -3.51
N SER A 67 5.96 -9.44 -3.32
CA SER A 67 4.74 -10.09 -2.85
C SER A 67 4.99 -11.08 -1.70
N ARG A 68 5.22 -10.57 -0.48
CA ARG A 68 4.51 -11.23 0.63
C ARG A 68 3.03 -10.98 0.36
N GLY A 69 2.41 -11.86 -0.42
CA GLY A 69 0.98 -11.84 -0.65
C GLY A 69 0.31 -11.63 0.69
N SER A 70 -0.49 -10.57 0.81
CA SER A 70 -1.20 -10.26 2.06
C SER A 70 -0.34 -10.51 3.31
N GLY A 71 0.91 -10.03 3.31
CA GLY A 71 1.83 -10.18 4.42
C GLY A 71 1.38 -9.31 5.57
N GLN A 72 0.32 -9.76 6.26
CA GLN A 72 -0.27 -9.31 7.50
C GLN A 72 0.45 -8.09 8.10
N THR A 73 0.21 -6.92 7.51
CA THR A 73 0.55 -5.67 8.17
C THR A 73 -0.33 -5.61 9.41
N ASP A 74 0.23 -5.27 10.57
CA ASP A 74 -0.54 -5.09 11.82
C ASP A 74 -1.59 -3.96 11.71
N TYR A 75 -1.66 -3.30 10.56
CA TYR A 75 -2.57 -2.22 10.24
C TYR A 75 -3.19 -2.42 8.85
N ILE A 76 -4.41 -1.94 8.71
CA ILE A 76 -5.11 -1.78 7.43
C ILE A 76 -5.16 -0.28 7.09
N ALA A 77 -4.95 0.05 5.81
CA ALA A 77 -5.16 1.40 5.32
C ALA A 77 -6.62 1.55 4.90
N VAL A 78 -7.36 2.45 5.55
CA VAL A 78 -8.77 2.76 5.21
C VAL A 78 -8.84 4.21 4.74
N ASN A 79 -9.46 4.45 3.59
CA ASN A 79 -9.66 5.80 3.06
C ASN A 79 -10.61 6.58 3.99
N ARG A 80 -10.25 7.82 4.31
CA ARG A 80 -11.02 8.67 5.25
C ARG A 80 -12.43 9.01 4.76
N ASP A 81 -12.65 8.96 3.45
CA ASP A 81 -13.92 9.33 2.83
C ASP A 81 -14.90 8.14 2.70
N THR A 82 -14.61 6.98 3.31
CA THR A 82 -15.45 5.78 3.22
C THR A 82 -16.29 5.56 4.47
N GLU A 83 -17.41 4.85 4.31
CA GLU A 83 -18.25 4.40 5.43
C GLU A 83 -17.49 3.51 6.42
N GLU A 84 -16.54 2.71 5.92
CA GLU A 84 -15.66 1.88 6.77
C GLU A 84 -14.86 2.74 7.75
N TYR A 85 -14.29 3.87 7.28
CA TYR A 85 -13.58 4.79 8.16
C TYR A 85 -14.50 5.42 9.20
N MET A 86 -15.69 5.87 8.77
CA MET A 86 -16.69 6.45 9.67
C MET A 86 -17.14 5.47 10.75
N LEU A 87 -17.36 4.20 10.38
CA LEU A 87 -17.71 3.13 11.32
C LEU A 87 -16.61 2.92 12.38
N ILE A 88 -15.34 2.92 11.97
CA ILE A 88 -14.20 2.79 12.90
C ILE A 88 -14.15 3.98 13.86
N GLN A 89 -14.39 5.21 13.40
CA GLN A 89 -14.41 6.39 14.28
C GLN A 89 -15.53 6.28 15.30
N GLN A 90 -16.76 6.02 14.87
CA GLN A 90 -17.92 5.90 15.76
C GLN A 90 -17.72 4.77 16.77
N TYR A 91 -17.22 3.60 16.34
CA TYR A 91 -16.92 2.50 17.24
C TYR A 91 -15.94 2.89 18.36
N ARG A 92 -14.94 3.72 18.07
CA ARG A 92 -13.94 4.17 19.07
C ARG A 92 -14.54 5.12 20.10
N GLU A 93 -15.59 5.85 19.75
CA GLU A 93 -16.31 6.77 20.64
C GLU A 93 -17.30 6.06 21.57
N LEU A 94 -17.69 4.82 21.25
CA LEU A 94 -18.60 4.04 22.07
C LEU A 94 -18.01 3.65 23.44
N SER A 95 -18.92 3.44 24.39
CA SER A 95 -18.59 2.81 25.67
C SER A 95 -18.08 1.38 25.46
N LYS A 96 -17.33 0.84 26.43
CA LYS A 96 -16.87 -0.57 26.37
C LYS A 96 -18.02 -1.56 26.27
N GLU A 97 -19.13 -1.29 26.95
CA GLU A 97 -20.32 -2.14 26.92
C GLU A 97 -20.96 -2.13 25.52
N ASP A 98 -21.09 -0.95 24.90
CA ASP A 98 -21.67 -0.84 23.57
C ASP A 98 -20.75 -1.40 22.48
N GLN A 99 -19.43 -1.27 22.64
CA GLN A 99 -18.46 -1.95 21.78
C GLN A 99 -18.63 -3.48 21.82
N ILE A 100 -18.88 -4.06 22.99
CA ILE A 100 -19.13 -5.50 23.16
C ILE A 100 -20.45 -5.90 22.49
N ARG A 101 -21.51 -5.11 22.68
CA ARG A 101 -22.81 -5.34 22.05
C ARG A 101 -22.71 -5.32 20.52
N LEU A 102 -22.01 -4.33 19.95
CA LEU A 102 -21.80 -4.23 18.51
C LEU A 102 -21.02 -5.43 17.95
N LYS A 103 -19.97 -5.88 18.65
CA LYS A 103 -19.23 -7.09 18.29
C LYS A 103 -20.13 -8.33 18.29
N GLY A 104 -20.98 -8.49 19.31
CA GLY A 104 -21.93 -9.61 19.36
C GLY A 104 -22.91 -9.61 18.19
N TYR A 105 -23.39 -8.45 17.77
CA TYR A 105 -24.24 -8.31 16.60
C TYR A 105 -23.49 -8.66 15.30
N LEU A 106 -22.25 -8.19 15.14
CA LEU A 106 -21.40 -8.53 14.00
C LEU A 106 -21.15 -10.04 13.90
N ASP A 107 -20.89 -10.70 15.02
CA ASP A 107 -20.68 -12.15 15.07
C ASP A 107 -21.95 -12.93 14.69
N ALA A 108 -23.13 -12.44 15.09
CA ALA A 108 -24.40 -13.03 14.70
C ALA A 108 -24.65 -12.91 13.19
N LEU A 109 -24.36 -11.74 12.59
CA LEU A 109 -24.49 -11.54 11.14
C LEU A 109 -23.56 -12.46 10.34
N LYS A 110 -22.30 -12.64 10.78
CA LYS A 110 -21.34 -13.54 10.12
C LYS A 110 -21.82 -14.99 10.11
N LYS A 111 -22.32 -15.47 11.24
CA LYS A 111 -22.86 -16.85 11.35
C LYS A 111 -24.05 -17.10 10.43
N ASN A 112 -24.87 -16.07 10.16
CA ASN A 112 -25.99 -16.21 9.24
C ASN A 112 -25.51 -16.35 7.79
N MET A 113 -24.51 -15.57 7.37
CA MET A 113 -23.90 -15.71 6.03
C MET A 113 -23.29 -17.11 5.81
N GLU A 114 -22.61 -17.65 6.82
CA GLU A 114 -22.00 -19.00 6.72
C GLU A 114 -23.05 -20.09 6.52
N LYS A 115 -24.22 -19.98 7.18
CA LYS A 115 -25.33 -20.93 7.02
C LYS A 115 -25.96 -20.85 5.63
N GLU A 116 -26.22 -19.65 5.13
CA GLU A 116 -26.81 -19.43 3.80
C GLU A 116 -25.91 -19.97 2.67
N SER A 117 -24.58 -19.90 2.86
CA SER A 117 -23.60 -20.44 1.90
C SER A 117 -23.47 -21.97 1.89
N MET A 118 -23.96 -22.66 2.93
CA MET A 118 -23.95 -24.13 3.03
C MET A 118 -25.23 -24.78 2.48
N ASP A 119 -26.32 -24.02 2.43
CA ASP A 119 -27.63 -24.47 1.94
C ASP A 119 -27.86 -24.15 0.44
N SER A 120 -26.89 -23.52 -0.23
CA SER A 120 -26.89 -23.16 -1.66
C SER A 120 -25.90 -24.00 -2.46
#